data_AF-A0A562M7P9-F1
#
_entry.id   AF-A0A562M7P9-F1
#
_cell.length_a   1.000
_cell.length_b   1.000
_cell.length_c   1.000
_cell.angle_alpha   90.00
_cell.angle_beta   90.00
_cell.angle_gamma   90.00
#
_symmetry.space_group_name_H-M   'P 1'
#
loop_
_entity.id
_entity.type
_entity.pdbx_description
1 polymer ?
#
loop_
_entity_poly.entity_id
_entity_poly.type
_entity_poly.pdbx_seq_one_letter_code
_entity_poly.pdbx_strand_id
1 'polypeptide(L)'
;MQGLASPSAKPPAGKFLRISLWIAQVLIFVAFILFGFQKLFMPVEALAAMWQTPWPVEYPGLLRFTGFIDAAGGIGIVLPALTHIQPRLTVLAALMHGDEVLAA
;
A
#
# COMPACT_ATOMS: atom_id res chain seq x y z
N MET A 1 -48.17 1.32 14.07
CA MET A 1 -46.84 1.96 14.27
C MET A 1 -45.80 0.86 14.12
N GLN A 2 -45.23 0.73 12.91
CA GLN A 2 -44.39 -0.41 12.54
C GLN A 2 -42.95 -0.19 13.02
N GLY A 3 -42.33 -1.27 13.51
CA GLY A 3 -41.08 -1.28 14.23
C GLY A 3 -39.91 -0.62 13.51
N LEU A 4 -39.22 0.25 14.24
CA LEU A 4 -37.92 0.77 13.86
C LEU A 4 -36.93 -0.39 13.89
N ALA A 5 -36.59 -0.93 12.73
CA ALA A 5 -35.49 -1.87 12.59
C ALA A 5 -34.23 -1.22 13.16
N SER A 6 -33.75 -1.73 14.30
CA SER A 6 -32.52 -1.27 14.92
C SER A 6 -31.36 -1.40 13.91
N PRO A 7 -30.53 -0.38 13.73
CA PRO A 7 -29.37 -0.49 12.85
C PRO A 7 -28.43 -1.57 13.40
N SER A 8 -28.20 -2.62 12.60
CA SER A 8 -27.23 -3.67 12.90
C SER A 8 -25.84 -3.05 13.02
N ALA A 9 -25.36 -2.93 14.26
CA ALA A 9 -24.04 -2.38 14.54
C ALA A 9 -22.96 -3.34 14.01
N LYS A 10 -22.12 -2.86 13.08
CA LYS A 10 -21.00 -3.65 12.53
C LYS A 10 -20.10 -4.13 13.69
N PRO A 11 -19.73 -5.43 13.73
CA PRO A 11 -18.83 -5.93 14.76
C PRO A 11 -17.49 -5.18 14.71
N PRO A 12 -16.91 -4.82 15.87
CA PRO A 12 -15.60 -4.16 15.90
C PRO A 12 -14.55 -5.07 15.23
N ALA A 13 -13.67 -4.46 14.44
CA ALA A 13 -12.58 -5.17 13.78
C ALA A 13 -11.79 -6.01 14.80
N GLY A 14 -11.67 -7.32 14.57
CA GLY A 14 -11.01 -8.23 15.49
C GLY A 14 -9.55 -7.86 15.73
N LYS A 15 -9.07 -8.06 16.97
CA LYS A 15 -7.68 -7.79 17.39
C LYS A 15 -6.63 -8.34 16.40
N PHE A 16 -6.87 -9.53 15.85
CA PHE A 16 -5.99 -10.18 14.88
C PHE A 16 -5.91 -9.42 13.56
N LEU A 17 -7.04 -8.96 13.03
CA LEU A 17 -7.08 -8.17 11.79
C LEU A 17 -6.26 -6.89 11.94
N ARG A 18 -6.38 -6.20 13.07
CA ARG A 18 -5.61 -4.97 13.35
C ARG A 18 -4.11 -5.24 13.40
N ILE A 19 -3.69 -6.34 14.04
CA ILE A 19 -2.28 -6.74 14.12
C ILE A 19 -1.72 -7.11 12.73
N SER A 20 -2.46 -7.91 11.96
CA SER A 20 -2.03 -8.31 10.61
C SER A 20 -1.87 -7.11 9.68
N LEU A 21 -2.77 -6.12 9.76
CA LEU A 21 -2.66 -4.88 8.99
C LEU A 21 -1.41 -4.09 9.37
N TRP A 22 -1.11 -3.98 10.66
CA TRP A 22 0.10 -3.32 11.14
C TRP A 22 1.38 -4.01 10.64
N ILE A 23 1.42 -5.34 10.69
CA ILE A 23 2.57 -6.11 10.18
C ILE A 23 2.76 -5.89 8.69
N ALA A 24 1.69 -6.02 7.90
CA ALA A 24 1.75 -5.79 6.46
C ALA A 24 2.26 -4.37 6.14
N GLN A 25 1.79 -3.38 6.90
CA GLN A 25 2.16 -1.98 6.69
C GLN A 25 3.63 -1.69 6.98
N VAL A 26 4.17 -2.24 8.08
CA VAL A 26 5.59 -2.13 8.41
C VAL A 26 6.45 -2.85 7.37
N LEU A 27 6.05 -4.06 6.94
CA LEU A 27 6.77 -4.80 5.91
C LEU A 27 6.85 -4.04 4.59
N ILE A 28 5.73 -3.49 4.13
CA ILE A 28 5.69 -2.72 2.89
C ILE A 28 6.51 -1.43 3.03
N PHE A 29 6.40 -0.71 4.16
CA PHE A 29 7.21 0.47 4.41
C PHE A 29 8.71 0.18 4.30
N VAL A 30 9.16 -0.87 4.98
CA VAL A 30 10.58 -1.29 4.96
C VAL A 30 11.00 -1.67 3.53
N ALA A 31 10.17 -2.39 2.79
CA ALA A 31 10.47 -2.76 1.41
C ALA A 31 10.65 -1.54 0.50
N PHE A 32 9.74 -0.55 0.59
CA PHE A 32 9.84 0.68 -0.20
C PHE A 32 11.07 1.52 0.16
N ILE A 33 11.40 1.64 1.45
CA ILE A 33 12.60 2.35 1.88
C ILE A 33 13.87 1.65 1.37
N LEU A 34 13.94 0.33 1.48
CA LEU A 34 15.08 -0.43 0.97
C LEU A 34 15.25 -0.25 -0.54
N PHE A 35 14.16 -0.39 -1.31
CA PHE A 35 14.20 -0.22 -2.77
C PHE A 35 14.56 1.20 -3.19
N GLY A 36 13.96 2.21 -2.56
CA GLY A 36 14.28 3.61 -2.80
C GLY A 36 15.74 3.91 -2.48
N PHE A 37 16.23 3.43 -1.34
CA PHE A 37 17.62 3.61 -0.92
C PHE A 37 18.60 2.97 -1.91
N GLN A 38 18.33 1.75 -2.37
CA GLN A 38 19.16 1.10 -3.39
C GLN A 38 19.21 1.94 -4.67
N LYS A 39 18.07 2.36 -5.20
CA LYS A 39 17.99 3.20 -6.41
C LYS A 39 18.68 4.57 -6.27
N LEU A 40 18.68 5.13 -5.05
CA LEU A 40 19.23 6.46 -4.76
C LEU A 40 20.73 6.45 -4.41
N PHE A 41 21.29 5.35 -3.93
CA PHE A 41 22.67 5.35 -3.41
C PHE A 41 23.58 4.30 -4.04
N MET A 42 23.05 3.24 -4.65
CA MET A 42 23.91 2.26 -5.35
C MET A 42 24.35 2.77 -6.74
N PRO A 43 25.53 2.34 -7.24
CA PRO A 43 25.96 2.58 -8.61
C PRO A 43 25.01 1.95 -9.63
N VAL A 44 24.80 2.63 -10.75
CA VAL A 44 23.85 2.18 -11.79
C VAL A 44 24.28 0.88 -12.46
N GLU A 45 25.59 0.67 -12.58
CA GLU A 45 26.22 -0.52 -13.14
C GLU A 45 26.01 -1.73 -12.21
N ALA A 46 26.13 -1.53 -10.90
CA ALA A 46 25.89 -2.57 -9.90
C ALA A 46 24.41 -2.98 -9.88
N LEU A 47 23.49 -2.01 -9.99
CA LEU A 47 22.06 -2.25 -10.09
C LEU A 47 21.69 -2.99 -11.39
N ALA A 48 22.26 -2.59 -12.52
CA ALA A 48 22.04 -3.25 -13.80
C ALA A 48 22.50 -4.71 -13.78
N ALA A 49 23.64 -4.99 -13.14
CA ALA A 49 24.14 -6.34 -12.95
C ALA A 49 23.25 -7.15 -11.98
N MET A 50 22.83 -6.55 -10.87
CA MET A 50 22.01 -7.22 -9.85
C MET A 50 20.60 -7.55 -10.36
N TRP A 51 19.97 -6.64 -11.09
CA TRP A 51 18.64 -6.85 -11.69
C TRP A 51 18.69 -7.51 -13.05
N GLN A 52 19.88 -7.77 -13.59
CA GLN A 52 20.10 -8.32 -14.93
C GLN A 52 19.36 -7.53 -16.02
N THR A 53 19.32 -6.19 -15.90
CA THR A 53 18.64 -5.31 -16.85
C THR A 53 19.47 -4.06 -17.17
N PRO A 54 19.46 -3.57 -18.42
CA PRO A 54 20.29 -2.43 -18.84
C PRO A 54 19.70 -1.06 -18.47
N TRP A 55 18.39 -0.98 -18.19
CA TRP A 55 17.69 0.30 -17.99
C TRP A 55 18.25 1.23 -16.90
N PRO A 56 18.87 0.77 -15.79
CA PRO A 56 19.47 1.67 -14.81
C PRO A 56 20.62 2.50 -15.39
N VAL A 57 21.34 1.93 -16.37
CA VAL A 57 22.46 2.56 -17.08
C VAL A 57 21.95 3.38 -18.28
N GLU A 58 20.93 2.90 -18.98
CA GLU A 58 20.33 3.63 -20.12
C GLU A 58 19.57 4.88 -19.66
N TYR A 59 18.89 4.81 -18.51
CA TYR A 59 18.04 5.88 -17.98
C TYR A 59 18.35 6.19 -16.50
N PRO A 60 19.56 6.70 -16.19
CA PRO A 60 19.97 6.98 -14.82
C PRO A 60 19.10 8.07 -14.16
N GLY A 61 18.61 9.04 -14.94
CA GLY A 61 17.67 10.05 -14.43
C GLY A 61 16.33 9.45 -14.00
N LEU A 62 15.78 8.50 -14.79
CA LEU A 62 14.54 7.81 -14.47
C LEU A 62 14.72 6.89 -13.25
N LEU A 63 15.87 6.24 -13.13
CA LEU A 63 16.23 5.43 -11.96
C LEU A 63 16.21 6.27 -10.66
N ARG A 64 16.82 7.46 -10.67
CA ARG A 64 16.83 8.35 -9.49
C ARG A 64 15.45 8.91 -9.19
N PHE A 65 14.68 9.26 -10.23
CA PHE A 65 13.30 9.71 -10.09
C PHE A 65 12.41 8.64 -9.45
N THR A 66 12.48 7.40 -9.93
CA THR A 66 11.75 6.27 -9.35
C THR A 66 12.24 5.94 -7.93
N GLY A 67 13.54 6.08 -7.63
CA GLY A 67 14.05 5.97 -6.27
C GLY A 67 13.46 7.01 -5.30
N PHE A 68 13.31 8.26 -5.76
CA PHE A 68 12.62 9.31 -4.99
C PHE A 68 11.14 8.99 -4.78
N ILE A 69 10.45 8.49 -5.82
CA ILE A 69 9.06 8.05 -5.73
C ILE A 69 8.92 6.88 -4.77
N ASP A 70 9.84 5.91 -4.77
CA ASP A 70 9.80 4.77 -3.86
C ASP A 70 10.00 5.23 -2.40
N ALA A 71 10.93 6.15 -2.15
CA ALA A 71 11.11 6.73 -0.83
C ALA A 71 9.86 7.51 -0.38
N ALA A 72 9.29 8.34 -1.26
CA ALA A 72 8.06 9.07 -1.00
C ALA A 72 6.84 8.14 -0.85
N GLY A 73 6.82 7.01 -1.57
CA GLY A 73 5.80 5.98 -1.54
C GLY A 73 5.83 5.19 -0.24
N GLY A 74 7.01 4.85 0.27
CA GLY A 74 7.17 4.29 1.62
C GLY A 74 6.58 5.22 2.68
N ILE A 75 6.97 6.50 2.66
CA ILE A 75 6.43 7.52 3.56
C ILE A 75 4.90 7.66 3.38
N GLY A 76 4.44 7.66 2.12
CA GLY A 76 3.03 7.74 1.74
C GLY A 76 2.19 6.53 2.13
N ILE A 77 2.80 5.34 2.30
CA ILE A 77 2.16 4.12 2.80
C ILE A 77 2.10 4.10 4.32
N VAL A 78 3.05 4.73 5.01
CA VAL A 78 2.98 4.94 6.46
C VAL A 78 1.92 6.00 6.82
N LEU A 79 1.68 6.97 5.93
CA LEU A 79 0.68 8.00 6.16
C LEU A 79 -0.75 7.46 6.41
N PRO A 80 -1.34 6.51 5.65
CA PRO A 80 -2.65 5.95 5.99
C PRO A 80 -2.62 5.11 7.29
N ALA A 81 -1.46 4.54 7.67
CA ALA A 81 -1.26 3.88 8.97
C ALA A 81 -1.41 4.87 10.13
N LEU A 82 -0.74 6.02 10.00
CA LEU A 82 -0.65 7.06 11.04
C LEU A 82 -1.86 7.99 11.04
N THR A 83 -2.45 8.26 9.88
CA THR A 83 -3.51 9.26 9.75
C THR A 83 -4.90 8.66 9.90
N HIS A 84 -5.10 7.33 9.86
CA HIS A 84 -6.44 6.75 9.83
C HIS A 84 -7.31 7.31 8.67
N ILE A 85 -6.68 8.00 7.69
CA ILE A 85 -7.35 8.64 6.56
C ILE A 85 -7.58 7.57 5.51
N GLN A 86 -8.80 7.03 5.59
CA GLN A 86 -9.56 6.37 4.54
C GLN A 86 -9.28 4.88 4.26
N PRO A 87 -9.88 3.99 5.08
CA PRO A 87 -10.45 2.73 4.58
C PRO A 87 -11.66 2.94 3.65
N ARG A 88 -11.97 4.18 3.24
CA ARG A 88 -13.17 4.49 2.45
C ARG A 88 -13.08 3.96 1.01
N LEU A 89 -11.89 3.82 0.45
CA LEU A 89 -11.71 3.18 -0.87
C LEU A 89 -11.87 1.67 -0.80
N THR A 90 -11.47 1.03 0.31
CA THR A 90 -11.74 -0.40 0.54
C THR A 90 -13.22 -0.65 0.83
N VAL A 91 -13.91 0.28 1.49
CA VAL A 91 -15.36 0.21 1.70
C VAL A 91 -16.14 0.43 0.40
N LEU A 92 -15.69 1.33 -0.49
CA LEU A 92 -16.31 1.49 -1.81
C LEU A 92 -16.04 0.30 -2.73
N ALA A 93 -14.84 -0.30 -2.69
CA ALA A 93 -14.56 -1.54 -3.41
C ALA A 93 -15.42 -2.72 -2.90
N ALA A 94 -15.66 -2.79 -1.59
CA ALA A 94 -16.54 -3.79 -0.97
C ALA A 94 -18.03 -3.52 -1.23
N LEU A 95 -18.46 -2.26 -1.35
CA LEU A 95 -19.80 -1.90 -1.77
C LEU A 95 -20.00 -2.24 -3.26
N MET A 96 -19.03 -1.93 -4.12
CA MET A 96 -19.10 -2.25 -5.55
C MET A 96 -19.13 -3.76 -5.84
N HIS A 97 -18.44 -4.59 -5.05
CA HIS A 97 -18.53 -6.05 -5.16
C HIS A 97 -19.75 -6.67 -4.44
N GLY A 98 -20.56 -5.88 -3.74
CA GLY A 98 -21.66 -6.36 -2.92
C GLY A 98 -23.01 -6.49 -3.64
N ASP A 99 -23.19 -5.81 -4.78
CA ASP A 99 -24.48 -5.75 -5.48
C ASP A 99 -24.74 -6.97 -6.41
N GLU A 100 -23.73 -7.79 -6.75
CA GLU A 100 -23.93 -8.97 -7.62
C GLU A 100 -24.35 -10.24 -6.88
N VAL A 101 -24.18 -10.32 -5.55
CA VAL A 101 -24.48 -11.54 -4.78
C VAL A 101 -25.96 -11.63 -4.36
N LEU A 102 -26.75 -10.58 -4.57
CA LEU A 102 -28.18 -10.55 -4.26
C LEU A 102 -29.10 -10.80 -5.48
N ALA A 103 -28.53 -11.13 -6.65
CA ALA A 103 -29.28 -11.35 -7.89
C ALA A 103 -29.17 -12.77 -8.50
N ALA A 104 -28.61 -13.75 -7.77
CA ALA A 104 -28.60 -15.16 -8.16
C ALA A 104 -28.84 -16.07 -6.94
#